data_AF-C5CF91-F1
#
_entry.id   AF-C5CF91-F1
#
_cell.length_a   1.000
_cell.length_b   1.000
_cell.length_c   1.000
_cell.angle_alpha   90.00
_cell.angle_beta   90.00
_cell.angle_gamma   90.00
#
_symmetry.space_group_name_H-M   'P 1'
#
loop_
_entity.id
_entity.type
_entity.pdbx_description
1 polymer ?
#
loop_
_entity_poly.entity_id
_entity_poly.type
_entity_poly.pdbx_seq_one_letter_code
_entity_poly.pdbx_strand_id
1 'polypeptide(L)'
;MKKVCVISIFILLVGMLFAQTDISNITLMPVKNVFDNIPFKPFGTRTTNVQILNLTVPESNSYVFIIEGWWFIGISDVKTKYTEIKIQGPGFFVKKTLPLVKSTFYLSLEPQLLILPKTAEKIEVLGIEVEIFDVVKVKLPFKTVKLSVQNIREPGIFPAHFLENELSLTNEIKKDEDVYLVVSAGEMPTGGYSLKIESVERYENKIVVTATLKAPPKGAFTTQVLTYPTQIIKLSGIAPGYYKVILRLKTIKDGDVTLQSFETELKYH
;
A
#
# COMPACT_ATOMS: atom_id res chain seq x y z
N MET A 1 -35.80 28.72 -13.65
CA MET A 1 -36.15 27.88 -12.49
C MET A 1 -35.14 26.75 -12.36
N LYS A 2 -34.15 26.90 -11.46
CA LYS A 2 -33.11 25.90 -11.19
C LYS A 2 -33.70 24.84 -10.23
N LYS A 3 -33.95 23.63 -10.72
CA LYS A 3 -34.19 22.48 -9.84
C LYS A 3 -32.83 21.84 -9.55
N VAL A 4 -32.32 22.18 -8.37
CA VAL A 4 -31.03 21.73 -7.86
C VAL A 4 -31.09 20.23 -7.57
N CYS A 5 -30.06 19.55 -8.05
CA CYS A 5 -29.71 18.16 -7.81
C CYS A 5 -29.38 17.96 -6.32
N VAL A 6 -30.39 17.65 -5.49
CA VAL A 6 -30.21 17.35 -4.05
C VAL A 6 -30.31 15.86 -3.75
N ILE A 7 -30.72 15.03 -4.72
CA ILE A 7 -31.05 13.62 -4.48
C ILE A 7 -29.80 12.71 -4.50
N SER A 8 -28.69 13.11 -5.12
CA SER A 8 -27.47 12.27 -5.18
C SER A 8 -26.58 12.31 -3.94
N ILE A 9 -26.72 13.30 -3.06
CA ILE A 9 -25.93 13.39 -1.81
C ILE A 9 -26.62 12.69 -0.64
N PHE A 10 -27.94 12.52 -0.69
CA PHE A 10 -28.70 11.93 0.41
C PHE A 10 -28.49 10.41 0.55
N ILE A 11 -28.17 9.70 -0.55
CA ILE A 11 -27.87 8.26 -0.53
C ILE A 11 -26.49 7.98 0.09
N LEU A 12 -25.57 8.95 0.06
CA LEU A 12 -24.26 8.81 0.73
C LEU A 12 -24.36 8.96 2.26
N LEU A 13 -25.34 9.74 2.75
CA LEU A 13 -25.47 10.05 4.18
C LEU A 13 -26.19 8.95 4.98
N VAL A 14 -27.14 8.25 4.37
CA VAL A 14 -27.92 7.19 5.06
C VAL A 14 -27.07 5.92 5.30
N GLY A 15 -26.00 5.72 4.52
CA GLY A 15 -25.03 4.63 4.75
C GLY A 15 -24.22 4.78 6.04
N MET A 16 -24.17 5.97 6.65
CA MET A 16 -23.42 6.19 7.90
C MET A 16 -24.16 5.75 9.16
N LEU A 17 -25.48 5.51 9.10
CA LEU A 17 -26.28 5.17 10.29
C LEU A 17 -26.30 3.68 10.66
N PHE A 18 -25.69 2.80 9.86
CA PHE A 18 -25.56 1.37 10.17
C PHE A 18 -24.17 0.96 10.67
N ALA A 19 -23.31 1.94 10.99
CA ALA A 19 -21.99 1.67 11.54
C ALA A 19 -22.03 1.55 13.07
N GLN A 20 -22.78 0.59 13.62
CA GLN A 20 -22.57 0.14 14.99
C GLN A 20 -22.89 -1.34 15.13
N THR A 21 -21.90 -2.05 15.70
CA THR A 21 -21.82 -3.49 16.03
C THR A 21 -21.77 -4.47 14.86
N ASP A 22 -20.58 -4.64 14.27
CA ASP A 22 -19.95 -5.95 14.06
C ASP A 22 -18.47 -5.81 13.69
N ILE A 23 -17.64 -6.75 14.13
CA ILE A 23 -16.17 -6.76 13.96
C ILE A 23 -15.75 -7.07 12.50
N SER A 24 -16.68 -7.00 11.55
CA SER A 24 -16.46 -7.26 10.12
C SER A 24 -17.41 -6.45 9.23
N ASN A 25 -17.35 -5.12 9.29
CA ASN A 25 -18.10 -4.22 8.40
C ASN A 25 -17.63 -4.34 6.93
N ILE A 26 -17.88 -5.49 6.31
CA ILE A 26 -17.70 -5.75 4.89
C ILE A 26 -19.02 -5.47 4.20
N THR A 27 -19.07 -4.33 3.52
CA THR A 27 -20.24 -3.94 2.73
C THR A 27 -20.01 -4.29 1.28
N LEU A 28 -21.04 -4.88 0.67
CA LEU A 28 -21.08 -5.19 -0.75
C LEU A 28 -22.39 -4.65 -1.32
N MET A 29 -22.33 -3.78 -2.33
CA MET A 29 -23.51 -3.17 -2.93
C MET A 29 -23.37 -3.10 -4.45
N PRO A 30 -24.39 -3.48 -5.23
CA PRO A 30 -24.35 -3.33 -6.68
C PRO A 30 -24.34 -1.84 -7.07
N VAL A 31 -23.55 -1.50 -8.08
CA VAL A 31 -23.45 -0.15 -8.64
C VAL A 31 -24.00 -0.16 -10.05
N LYS A 32 -25.11 0.55 -10.28
CA LYS A 32 -25.81 0.53 -11.59
C LYS A 32 -25.09 1.30 -12.69
N ASN A 33 -24.39 2.37 -12.33
CA ASN A 33 -23.71 3.24 -13.28
C ASN A 33 -22.31 3.51 -12.76
N VAL A 34 -21.32 3.04 -13.49
CA VAL A 34 -19.93 3.47 -13.37
C VAL A 34 -19.69 4.42 -14.53
N PHE A 35 -19.03 5.55 -14.29
CA PHE A 35 -18.77 6.50 -15.36
C PHE A 35 -17.79 5.90 -16.38
N ASP A 36 -18.00 6.19 -17.66
CA ASP A 36 -17.09 5.79 -18.72
C ASP A 36 -15.70 6.43 -18.53
N ASN A 37 -14.65 5.74 -18.96
CA ASN A 37 -13.24 6.19 -18.92
C ASN A 37 -12.61 6.32 -17.53
N ILE A 38 -13.13 5.61 -16.53
CA ILE A 38 -12.46 5.50 -15.23
C ILE A 38 -11.28 4.50 -15.33
N PRO A 39 -10.09 4.81 -14.78
CA PRO A 39 -8.93 3.93 -14.85
C PRO A 39 -9.03 2.78 -13.84
N PHE A 40 -9.81 1.75 -14.19
CA PHE A 40 -9.77 0.48 -13.47
C PHE A 40 -8.42 -0.20 -13.64
N LYS A 41 -7.90 -0.78 -12.55
CA LYS A 41 -6.71 -1.62 -12.58
C LYS A 41 -7.11 -3.07 -12.89
N PRO A 42 -6.61 -3.67 -13.99
CA PRO A 42 -6.94 -5.05 -14.35
C PRO A 42 -6.05 -6.07 -13.63
N PHE A 43 -6.64 -7.23 -13.32
CA PHE A 43 -6.01 -8.40 -12.74
C PHE A 43 -6.48 -9.64 -13.51
N GLY A 44 -5.59 -10.62 -13.74
CA GLY A 44 -5.88 -11.82 -14.53
C GLY A 44 -5.42 -11.72 -15.99
N THR A 45 -6.13 -12.40 -16.87
CA THR A 45 -5.80 -12.56 -18.30
C THR A 45 -6.84 -11.87 -19.19
N ARG A 46 -6.74 -12.08 -20.51
CA ARG A 46 -7.77 -11.65 -21.47
C ARG A 46 -9.06 -12.46 -21.34
N THR A 47 -8.96 -13.73 -20.95
CA THR A 47 -10.09 -14.67 -20.87
C THR A 47 -10.79 -14.61 -19.53
N THR A 48 -10.07 -14.35 -18.44
CA THR A 48 -10.67 -14.10 -17.12
C THR A 48 -10.03 -12.87 -16.53
N ASN A 49 -10.82 -11.85 -16.25
CA ASN A 49 -10.32 -10.57 -15.78
C ASN A 49 -11.15 -10.03 -14.63
N VAL A 50 -10.48 -9.44 -13.65
CA VAL A 50 -11.09 -8.67 -12.57
C VAL A 50 -10.50 -7.28 -12.62
N GLN A 51 -11.36 -6.28 -12.58
CA GLN A 51 -11.02 -4.88 -12.66
C GLN A 51 -11.39 -4.20 -11.35
N ILE A 52 -10.43 -3.49 -10.75
CA ILE A 52 -10.64 -2.82 -9.47
C ILE A 52 -10.32 -1.33 -9.61
N LEU A 53 -11.29 -0.50 -9.25
CA LEU A 53 -11.12 0.93 -9.06
C LEU A 53 -10.93 1.22 -7.58
N ASN A 54 -9.86 1.94 -7.26
CA ASN A 54 -9.59 2.40 -5.91
C ASN A 54 -10.24 3.75 -5.63
N LEU A 55 -11.18 3.79 -4.67
CA LEU A 55 -11.84 5.00 -4.16
C LEU A 55 -11.47 5.32 -2.71
N THR A 56 -10.47 4.62 -2.18
CA THR A 56 -10.06 4.75 -0.78
C THR A 56 -9.47 6.12 -0.50
N VAL A 57 -10.04 6.83 0.46
CA VAL A 57 -9.44 8.06 1.01
C VAL A 57 -8.32 7.66 2.00
N PRO A 58 -7.10 8.24 1.91
CA PRO A 58 -5.97 7.84 2.76
C PRO A 58 -6.25 7.84 4.27
N GLU A 59 -7.02 8.82 4.76
CA GLU A 59 -7.36 8.97 6.18
C GLU A 59 -8.57 8.15 6.64
N SER A 60 -9.21 7.41 5.73
CA SER A 60 -10.38 6.59 6.09
C SER A 60 -9.99 5.30 6.81
N ASN A 61 -10.90 4.81 7.66
CA ASN A 61 -10.75 3.56 8.41
C ASN A 61 -11.11 2.30 7.59
N SER A 62 -11.42 2.46 6.31
CA SER A 62 -11.85 1.39 5.42
C SER A 62 -11.17 1.49 4.06
N TYR A 63 -11.03 0.37 3.37
CA TYR A 63 -10.82 0.39 1.93
C TYR A 63 -12.16 0.55 1.24
N VAL A 64 -12.17 1.32 0.15
CA VAL A 64 -13.35 1.52 -0.69
C VAL A 64 -12.96 1.25 -2.13
N PHE A 65 -13.58 0.25 -2.74
CA PHE A 65 -13.29 -0.20 -4.10
C PHE A 65 -14.57 -0.33 -4.91
N ILE A 66 -14.47 -0.16 -6.22
CA ILE A 66 -15.45 -0.74 -7.16
C ILE A 66 -14.76 -1.92 -7.86
N ILE A 67 -15.40 -3.08 -7.87
CA ILE A 67 -14.91 -4.28 -8.55
C ILE A 67 -15.90 -4.71 -9.63
N GLU A 68 -15.37 -5.04 -10.80
CA GLU A 68 -16.12 -5.67 -11.89
C GLU A 68 -15.22 -6.72 -12.56
N GLY A 69 -15.76 -7.49 -13.50
CA GLY A 69 -14.94 -8.47 -14.20
C GLY A 69 -15.70 -9.32 -15.18
N TRP A 70 -14.97 -10.16 -15.90
CA TRP A 70 -15.55 -11.10 -16.85
C TRP A 70 -14.79 -12.41 -16.90
N TRP A 71 -15.50 -13.45 -17.32
CA TRP A 71 -14.97 -14.76 -17.64
C TRP A 71 -15.50 -15.19 -19.01
N PHE A 72 -14.60 -15.38 -19.97
CA PHE A 72 -14.86 -15.91 -21.29
C PHE A 72 -15.23 -17.39 -21.19
N ILE A 73 -16.46 -17.71 -21.61
CA ILE A 73 -16.99 -19.07 -21.66
C ILE A 73 -17.01 -19.64 -23.08
N GLY A 74 -16.70 -18.82 -24.10
CA GLY A 74 -16.78 -19.24 -25.50
C GLY A 74 -18.18 -19.71 -25.88
N ILE A 75 -18.28 -20.85 -26.56
CA ILE A 75 -19.56 -21.48 -26.98
C ILE A 75 -20.02 -22.51 -25.92
N SER A 76 -19.31 -22.63 -24.79
CA SER A 76 -19.66 -23.61 -23.77
C SER A 76 -20.97 -23.21 -23.08
N ASP A 77 -21.88 -24.17 -22.93
CA ASP A 77 -23.13 -23.96 -22.20
C ASP A 77 -22.89 -24.04 -20.68
N VAL A 78 -22.15 -23.04 -20.17
CA VAL A 78 -21.91 -22.89 -18.75
C VAL A 78 -23.21 -22.42 -18.09
N LYS A 79 -23.71 -23.23 -17.15
CA LYS A 79 -24.93 -22.97 -16.38
C LYS A 79 -24.72 -22.10 -15.14
N THR A 80 -23.47 -21.79 -14.78
CA THR A 80 -23.22 -20.99 -13.57
C THR A 80 -23.73 -19.57 -13.76
N LYS A 81 -24.54 -19.12 -12.79
CA LYS A 81 -25.08 -17.75 -12.71
C LYS A 81 -24.45 -16.95 -11.59
N TYR A 82 -23.49 -17.53 -10.87
CA TYR A 82 -22.93 -16.95 -9.66
C TYR A 82 -21.43 -17.18 -9.58
N THR A 83 -20.75 -16.29 -8.87
CA THR A 83 -19.37 -16.44 -8.40
C THR A 83 -19.31 -16.21 -6.90
N GLU A 84 -18.25 -16.69 -6.25
CA GLU A 84 -17.96 -16.35 -4.87
C GLU A 84 -16.93 -15.22 -4.85
N ILE A 85 -17.20 -14.17 -4.08
CA ILE A 85 -16.17 -13.26 -3.61
C ILE A 85 -15.73 -13.68 -2.23
N LYS A 86 -14.41 -13.85 -2.07
CA LYS A 86 -13.77 -14.21 -0.80
C LYS A 86 -12.88 -13.06 -0.38
N ILE A 87 -12.97 -12.66 0.87
CA ILE A 87 -12.19 -11.56 1.43
C ILE A 87 -11.51 -12.07 2.69
N GLN A 88 -10.20 -11.90 2.76
CA GLN A 88 -9.37 -12.41 3.83
C GLN A 88 -8.56 -11.29 4.49
N GLY A 89 -8.39 -11.38 5.81
CA GLY A 89 -7.43 -10.61 6.58
C GLY A 89 -7.16 -11.27 7.94
N PRO A 90 -6.38 -10.63 8.83
CA PRO A 90 -6.04 -11.18 10.13
C PRO A 90 -7.28 -11.48 10.97
N GLY A 91 -7.48 -12.76 11.27
CA GLY A 91 -8.59 -13.21 12.12
C GLY A 91 -9.96 -13.20 11.45
N PHE A 92 -10.07 -12.94 10.14
CA PHE A 92 -11.35 -13.03 9.44
C PHE A 92 -11.23 -13.55 8.02
N PHE A 93 -12.30 -14.24 7.61
CA PHE A 93 -12.48 -14.72 6.26
C PHE A 93 -13.97 -14.68 5.94
N VAL A 94 -14.34 -13.97 4.87
CA VAL A 94 -15.74 -13.77 4.48
C VAL A 94 -15.93 -14.25 3.05
N LYS A 95 -17.00 -15.01 2.83
CA LYS A 95 -17.47 -15.42 1.50
C LYS A 95 -18.84 -14.83 1.24
N LYS A 96 -19.05 -14.26 0.06
CA LYS A 96 -20.35 -13.81 -0.43
C LYS A 96 -20.57 -14.30 -1.85
N THR A 97 -21.80 -14.67 -2.18
CA THR A 97 -22.19 -15.06 -3.53
C THR A 97 -22.59 -13.82 -4.32
N LEU A 98 -22.10 -13.71 -5.55
CA LEU A 98 -22.40 -12.61 -6.46
C LEU A 98 -23.03 -13.13 -7.74
N PRO A 99 -24.08 -12.47 -8.26
CA PRO A 99 -24.67 -12.83 -9.54
C PRO A 99 -23.73 -12.49 -10.70
N LEU A 100 -23.79 -13.30 -11.75
CA LEU A 100 -23.13 -13.08 -13.02
C LEU A 100 -24.18 -12.87 -14.11
N VAL A 101 -23.90 -11.91 -14.99
CA VAL A 101 -24.71 -11.64 -16.18
C VAL A 101 -24.11 -12.40 -17.36
N LYS A 102 -24.90 -13.31 -17.95
CA LYS A 102 -24.49 -14.07 -19.14
C LYS A 102 -24.72 -13.25 -20.40
N SER A 103 -23.67 -13.12 -21.19
CA SER A 103 -23.70 -12.68 -22.59
C SER A 103 -23.37 -13.85 -23.51
N THR A 104 -23.32 -13.61 -24.82
CA THR A 104 -23.04 -14.64 -25.84
C THR A 104 -21.76 -15.42 -25.57
N PHE A 105 -20.70 -14.76 -25.11
CA PHE A 105 -19.38 -15.39 -24.93
C PHE A 105 -18.77 -15.19 -23.53
N TYR A 106 -19.43 -14.43 -22.65
CA TYR A 106 -18.89 -14.07 -21.35
C TYR A 106 -19.92 -14.22 -20.24
N LEU A 107 -19.42 -14.53 -19.04
CA LEU A 107 -20.08 -14.27 -17.78
C LEU A 107 -19.45 -13.02 -17.16
N SER A 108 -20.23 -11.99 -16.92
CA SER A 108 -19.74 -10.72 -16.39
C SER A 108 -20.23 -10.51 -14.96
N LEU A 109 -19.31 -10.09 -14.09
CA LEU A 109 -19.63 -9.52 -12.79
C LEU A 109 -19.93 -8.04 -12.98
N GLU A 110 -21.18 -7.64 -12.81
CA GLU A 110 -21.56 -6.22 -12.78
C GLU A 110 -20.87 -5.50 -11.61
N PRO A 111 -20.56 -4.20 -11.76
CA PRO A 111 -19.88 -3.40 -10.74
C PRO A 111 -20.44 -3.55 -9.33
N GLN A 112 -19.58 -3.88 -8.38
CA GLN A 112 -19.89 -3.93 -6.95
C GLN A 112 -19.04 -2.91 -6.20
N LEU A 113 -19.68 -2.08 -5.38
CA LEU A 113 -19.02 -1.29 -4.35
C LEU A 113 -18.65 -2.19 -3.18
N LEU A 114 -17.38 -2.20 -2.83
CA LEU A 114 -16.81 -2.90 -1.70
C LEU A 114 -16.32 -1.89 -0.68
N ILE A 115 -16.78 -2.03 0.56
CA ILE A 115 -16.20 -1.35 1.72
C ILE A 115 -15.64 -2.42 2.64
N LEU A 116 -14.33 -2.40 2.85
CA LEU A 116 -13.59 -3.42 3.60
C LEU A 116 -12.87 -2.78 4.79
N PRO A 117 -12.64 -3.53 5.90
CA PRO A 117 -11.75 -3.06 6.95
C PRO A 117 -10.31 -2.89 6.43
N LYS A 118 -9.53 -1.95 7.01
CA LYS A 118 -8.12 -1.73 6.64
C LYS A 118 -7.20 -2.93 6.89
N THR A 119 -7.69 -3.90 7.66
CA THR A 119 -7.02 -5.18 7.92
C THR A 119 -7.25 -6.21 6.80
N ALA A 120 -8.08 -5.93 5.79
CA ALA A 120 -8.19 -6.81 4.63
C ALA A 120 -6.85 -6.88 3.86
N GLU A 121 -6.43 -8.10 3.53
CA GLU A 121 -5.16 -8.39 2.86
C GLU A 121 -5.39 -8.89 1.43
N LYS A 122 -6.45 -9.68 1.21
CA LYS A 122 -6.72 -10.33 -0.07
C LYS A 122 -8.20 -10.35 -0.44
N ILE A 123 -8.47 -10.21 -1.74
CA ILE A 123 -9.77 -10.44 -2.36
C ILE A 123 -9.59 -11.54 -3.41
N GLU A 124 -10.47 -12.55 -3.43
CA GLU A 124 -10.57 -13.52 -4.51
C GLU A 124 -11.96 -13.41 -5.14
N VAL A 125 -12.04 -13.24 -6.46
CA VAL A 125 -13.30 -13.28 -7.20
C VAL A 125 -13.04 -13.76 -8.62
N LEU A 126 -13.99 -14.48 -9.23
CA LEU A 126 -13.79 -15.13 -10.54
C LEU A 126 -12.55 -16.05 -10.60
N GLY A 127 -12.12 -16.59 -9.45
CA GLY A 127 -10.90 -17.41 -9.32
C GLY A 127 -9.59 -16.62 -9.45
N ILE A 128 -9.64 -15.29 -9.45
CA ILE A 128 -8.47 -14.41 -9.45
C ILE A 128 -8.26 -13.90 -8.03
N GLU A 129 -7.08 -14.16 -7.48
CA GLU A 129 -6.62 -13.58 -6.23
C GLU A 129 -5.96 -12.23 -6.48
N VAL A 130 -6.35 -11.23 -5.69
CA VAL A 130 -5.81 -9.87 -5.71
C VAL A 130 -5.40 -9.48 -4.30
N GLU A 131 -4.13 -9.16 -4.12
CA GLU A 131 -3.61 -8.61 -2.87
C GLU A 131 -3.98 -7.12 -2.78
N ILE A 132 -4.46 -6.67 -1.61
CA ILE A 132 -4.92 -5.29 -1.42
C ILE A 132 -3.80 -4.27 -1.69
N PHE A 133 -2.55 -4.61 -1.36
CA PHE A 133 -1.40 -3.74 -1.62
C PHE A 133 -1.12 -3.52 -3.10
N ASP A 134 -1.65 -4.35 -4.00
CA ASP A 134 -1.57 -4.13 -5.43
C ASP A 134 -2.59 -3.08 -5.90
N VAL A 135 -3.62 -2.77 -5.10
CA VAL A 135 -4.68 -1.82 -5.46
C VAL A 135 -4.48 -0.46 -4.78
N VAL A 136 -3.95 -0.47 -3.56
CA VAL A 136 -3.82 0.74 -2.72
C VAL A 136 -2.52 0.73 -1.92
N LYS A 137 -2.05 1.93 -1.57
CA LYS A 137 -0.95 2.10 -0.61
C LYS A 137 -1.36 1.56 0.75
N VAL A 138 -0.60 0.61 1.28
CA VAL A 138 -0.78 0.06 2.62
C VAL A 138 0.39 0.43 3.51
N LYS A 139 0.14 0.62 4.81
CA LYS A 139 1.22 0.85 5.77
C LYS A 139 1.94 -0.48 6.02
N LEU A 140 3.27 -0.48 5.91
CA LEU A 140 4.08 -1.61 6.32
C LEU A 140 4.52 -1.43 7.78
N PRO A 141 4.31 -2.44 8.64
CA PRO A 141 4.89 -2.44 9.98
C PRO A 141 6.42 -2.39 9.92
N PHE A 142 7.02 -1.57 10.76
CA PHE A 142 8.46 -1.49 10.91
C PHE A 142 8.84 -1.24 12.38
N LYS A 143 10.08 -1.59 12.74
CA LYS A 143 10.68 -1.25 14.03
C LYS A 143 12.01 -0.55 13.81
N THR A 144 12.21 0.60 14.45
CA THR A 144 13.54 1.21 14.50
C THR A 144 14.43 0.40 15.43
N VAL A 145 15.62 0.03 14.95
CA VAL A 145 16.60 -0.76 15.71
C VAL A 145 17.87 0.04 15.93
N LYS A 146 18.50 -0.15 17.09
CA LYS A 146 19.79 0.46 17.43
C LYS A 146 20.89 -0.55 17.11
N LEU A 147 21.26 -0.62 15.84
CA LEU A 147 22.40 -1.41 15.35
C LEU A 147 23.49 -0.46 14.89
N SER A 148 24.74 -0.88 14.99
CA SER A 148 25.86 -0.13 14.42
C SER A 148 25.94 -0.41 12.91
N VAL A 149 26.17 0.64 12.13
CA VAL A 149 26.45 0.56 10.70
C VAL A 149 27.62 1.48 10.39
N GLN A 150 28.40 1.14 9.37
CA GLN A 150 29.50 1.99 8.91
C GLN A 150 28.98 3.37 8.49
N ASN A 151 29.84 4.39 8.56
CA ASN A 151 29.50 5.76 8.20
C ASN A 151 29.13 5.86 6.72
N ILE A 152 27.85 6.09 6.42
CA ILE A 152 27.36 6.27 5.06
C ILE A 152 27.44 7.76 4.70
N ARG A 153 28.36 8.10 3.80
CA ARG A 153 28.60 9.49 3.38
C ARG A 153 27.52 10.06 2.47
N GLU A 154 26.82 9.19 1.75
CA GLU A 154 25.80 9.59 0.79
C GLU A 154 24.40 9.52 1.41
N PRO A 155 23.51 10.49 1.12
CA PRO A 155 22.11 10.38 1.47
C PRO A 155 21.46 9.28 0.62
N GLY A 156 20.62 8.48 1.25
CA GLY A 156 19.99 7.37 0.54
C GLY A 156 19.30 6.37 1.45
N ILE A 157 18.81 5.31 0.81
CA ILE A 157 18.25 4.15 1.47
C ILE A 157 18.92 2.90 0.93
N PHE A 158 19.32 2.03 1.85
CA PHE A 158 20.15 0.87 1.55
C PHE A 158 19.52 -0.35 2.22
N PRO A 159 19.13 -1.40 1.47
CA PRO A 159 18.72 -2.62 2.11
C PRO A 159 19.93 -3.28 2.77
N ALA A 160 19.65 -4.02 3.83
CA ALA A 160 20.67 -4.65 4.65
C ALA A 160 20.11 -5.92 5.29
N HIS A 161 21.00 -6.84 5.57
CA HIS A 161 20.73 -7.98 6.45
C HIS A 161 21.62 -7.92 7.68
N PHE A 162 21.22 -8.66 8.70
CA PHE A 162 21.99 -8.78 9.93
C PHE A 162 22.55 -10.21 10.01
N LEU A 163 23.87 -10.33 9.80
CA LEU A 163 24.59 -11.61 9.84
C LEU A 163 25.75 -11.50 10.82
N GLU A 164 26.03 -12.56 11.56
CA GLU A 164 27.21 -12.65 12.43
C GLU A 164 27.38 -11.46 13.39
N ASN A 165 26.26 -10.94 13.91
CA ASN A 165 26.21 -9.78 14.80
C ASN A 165 26.57 -8.41 14.16
N GLU A 166 26.67 -8.35 12.83
CA GLU A 166 26.94 -7.12 12.08
C GLU A 166 25.85 -6.85 11.02
N LEU A 167 25.57 -5.57 10.79
CA LEU A 167 24.67 -5.15 9.73
C LEU A 167 25.46 -4.95 8.44
N SER A 168 25.15 -5.72 7.40
CA SER A 168 25.79 -5.62 6.09
C SER A 168 24.80 -5.11 5.04
N LEU A 169 25.21 -4.09 4.28
CA LEU A 169 24.42 -3.51 3.20
C LEU A 169 24.40 -4.47 2.00
N THR A 170 23.21 -4.83 1.54
CA THR A 170 23.03 -5.73 0.41
C THR A 170 21.66 -5.51 -0.21
N ASN A 171 21.58 -5.59 -1.53
CA ASN A 171 20.30 -5.58 -2.23
C ASN A 171 19.68 -6.98 -2.31
N GLU A 172 20.35 -8.02 -1.82
CA GLU A 172 19.91 -9.41 -1.89
C GLU A 172 19.78 -9.97 -0.48
N ILE A 173 18.57 -10.38 -0.12
CA ILE A 173 18.23 -10.92 1.21
C ILE A 173 17.52 -12.25 1.02
N LYS A 174 17.89 -13.26 1.80
CA LYS A 174 17.25 -14.58 1.74
C LYS A 174 15.96 -14.61 2.55
N LYS A 175 15.00 -15.46 2.17
CA LYS A 175 13.65 -15.57 2.74
C LYS A 175 13.64 -15.81 4.25
N ASP A 176 14.66 -16.49 4.75
CA ASP A 176 14.85 -16.81 6.16
C ASP A 176 15.54 -15.69 6.95
N GLU A 177 16.02 -14.65 6.27
CA GLU A 177 16.66 -13.48 6.88
C GLU A 177 15.66 -12.33 7.09
N ASP A 178 15.93 -11.55 8.13
CA ASP A 178 15.20 -10.31 8.39
C ASP A 178 15.61 -9.22 7.39
N VAL A 179 14.63 -8.48 6.87
CA VAL A 179 14.88 -7.34 5.99
C VAL A 179 15.04 -6.06 6.78
N TYR A 180 16.24 -5.46 6.68
CA TYR A 180 16.54 -4.14 7.22
C TYR A 180 16.66 -3.11 6.10
N LEU A 181 16.27 -1.87 6.38
CA LEU A 181 16.60 -0.71 5.56
C LEU A 181 17.39 0.29 6.41
N VAL A 182 18.54 0.71 5.90
CA VAL A 182 19.35 1.77 6.45
C VAL A 182 19.03 3.06 5.71
N VAL A 183 18.53 4.05 6.43
CA VAL A 183 18.20 5.38 5.91
C VAL A 183 19.31 6.32 6.36
N SER A 184 20.06 6.86 5.41
CA SER A 184 21.15 7.81 5.67
C SER A 184 20.78 9.20 5.16
N ALA A 185 21.10 10.21 5.96
CA ALA A 185 21.09 11.61 5.53
C ALA A 185 22.40 12.04 4.84
N GLY A 186 23.40 11.16 4.78
CA GLY A 186 24.74 11.45 4.30
C GLY A 186 25.59 12.20 5.33
N GLU A 187 26.74 12.65 4.87
CA GLU A 187 27.69 13.44 5.66
C GLU A 187 27.14 14.83 5.98
N MET A 188 27.18 15.20 7.27
CA MET A 188 26.78 16.52 7.76
C MET A 188 27.98 17.20 8.42
N PRO A 189 28.17 18.52 8.19
CA PRO A 189 29.37 19.24 8.62
C PRO A 189 29.46 19.43 10.15
N THR A 190 28.35 19.26 10.85
CA THR A 190 28.25 19.46 12.30
C THR A 190 27.33 18.43 12.93
N GLY A 191 27.41 18.29 14.26
CA GLY A 191 26.41 17.55 15.03
C GLY A 191 25.09 18.32 15.20
N GLY A 192 24.08 17.65 15.76
CA GLY A 192 22.77 18.25 16.06
C GLY A 192 21.68 18.01 15.01
N TYR A 193 22.01 17.30 13.92
CA TYR A 193 21.03 16.81 12.97
C TYR A 193 20.23 15.65 13.56
N SER A 194 18.93 15.61 13.29
CA SER A 194 18.04 14.54 13.73
C SER A 194 17.30 13.94 12.54
N LEU A 195 17.50 12.64 12.31
CA LEU A 195 16.79 11.87 11.29
C LEU A 195 15.69 11.03 11.94
N LYS A 196 14.47 11.15 11.42
CA LYS A 196 13.29 10.42 11.91
C LYS A 196 12.57 9.75 10.76
N ILE A 197 12.22 8.48 10.91
CA ILE A 197 11.33 7.77 9.99
C ILE A 197 9.89 8.09 10.38
N GLU A 198 9.10 8.57 9.41
CA GLU A 198 7.70 8.96 9.62
C GLU A 198 6.74 7.84 9.18
N SER A 199 7.02 7.21 8.05
CA SER A 199 6.19 6.11 7.53
C SER A 199 6.97 5.17 6.61
N VAL A 200 6.47 3.94 6.53
CA VAL A 200 6.83 2.97 5.49
C VAL A 200 5.54 2.48 4.87
N GLU A 201 5.41 2.62 3.56
CA GLU A 201 4.22 2.24 2.81
C GLU A 201 4.60 1.30 1.67
N ARG A 202 3.73 0.34 1.36
CA ARG A 202 3.85 -0.52 0.20
C ARG A 202 2.77 -0.20 -0.81
N TYR A 203 3.14 -0.19 -2.07
CA TYR A 203 2.22 -0.17 -3.20
C TYR A 203 2.80 -0.99 -4.32
N GLU A 204 2.12 -2.06 -4.71
CA GLU A 204 2.64 -3.05 -5.65
C GLU A 204 3.99 -3.60 -5.16
N ASN A 205 5.01 -3.54 -6.03
CA ASN A 205 6.40 -3.88 -5.76
C ASN A 205 7.22 -2.67 -5.27
N LYS A 206 6.59 -1.57 -4.83
CA LYS A 206 7.29 -0.39 -4.33
C LYS A 206 7.15 -0.29 -2.82
N ILE A 207 8.27 -0.06 -2.14
CA ILE A 207 8.32 0.29 -0.72
C ILE A 207 8.74 1.76 -0.64
N VAL A 208 7.88 2.61 -0.10
CA VAL A 208 8.12 4.04 0.06
C VAL A 208 8.36 4.34 1.53
N VAL A 209 9.57 4.80 1.85
CA VAL A 209 9.96 5.26 3.19
C VAL A 209 9.93 6.78 3.18
N THR A 210 9.18 7.37 4.11
CA THR A 210 9.19 8.83 4.32
C THR A 210 9.97 9.14 5.58
N ALA A 211 10.96 10.02 5.48
CA ALA A 211 11.79 10.44 6.60
C ALA A 211 11.93 11.95 6.66
N THR A 212 12.12 12.48 7.87
CA THR A 212 12.41 13.89 8.12
C THR A 212 13.82 14.03 8.69
N LEU A 213 14.64 14.86 8.04
CA LEU A 213 15.91 15.34 8.58
C LEU A 213 15.71 16.76 9.11
N LYS A 214 15.94 16.97 10.40
CA LYS A 214 15.93 18.31 11.01
C LYS A 214 17.36 18.77 11.25
N ALA A 215 17.72 19.91 10.67
CA ALA A 215 18.97 20.60 10.99
C ALA A 215 18.89 21.23 12.39
N PRO A 216 20.04 21.41 13.07
CA PRO A 216 20.09 22.19 14.30
C PRO A 216 19.62 23.63 14.04
N PRO A 217 18.96 24.30 15.01
CA PRO A 217 18.56 25.70 14.86
C PRO A 217 19.75 26.62 14.59
N LYS A 218 19.53 27.69 13.83
CA LYS A 218 20.52 28.77 13.68
C LYS A 218 20.99 29.28 15.05
N GLY A 219 22.32 29.30 15.24
CA GLY A 219 22.95 29.73 16.49
C GLY A 219 22.98 28.68 17.59
N ALA A 220 22.52 27.45 17.33
CA ALA A 220 22.73 26.34 18.26
C ALA A 220 24.22 26.04 18.43
N PHE A 221 24.62 25.76 19.68
CA PHE A 221 25.97 25.25 19.96
C PHE A 221 26.05 23.80 19.45
N THR A 222 26.68 23.60 18.30
CA THR A 222 26.89 22.29 17.69
C THR A 222 28.36 21.88 17.75
N THR A 223 28.62 20.58 17.81
CA THR A 223 29.98 20.06 17.64
C THR A 223 30.44 20.28 16.20
N GLN A 224 31.67 20.79 16.04
CA GLN A 224 32.31 21.00 14.73
C GLN A 224 33.00 19.71 14.29
N VAL A 225 32.22 18.64 14.14
CA VAL A 225 32.68 17.29 13.76
C VAL A 225 31.71 16.74 12.73
N LEU A 226 32.25 16.07 11.71
CA LEU A 226 31.46 15.37 10.71
C LEU A 226 30.56 14.33 11.37
N THR A 227 29.27 14.35 11.05
CA THR A 227 28.31 13.36 11.53
C THR A 227 27.59 12.68 10.37
N TYR A 228 27.04 11.49 10.63
CA TYR A 228 26.37 10.65 9.63
C TYR A 228 24.99 10.24 10.17
N PRO A 229 23.99 11.15 10.18
CA PRO A 229 22.68 10.84 10.74
C PRO A 229 22.04 9.67 9.98
N THR A 230 21.87 8.56 10.69
CA THR A 230 21.40 7.29 10.13
C THR A 230 20.31 6.70 11.00
N GLN A 231 19.31 6.09 10.39
CA GLN A 231 18.27 5.31 11.07
C GLN A 231 18.14 3.94 10.41
N ILE A 232 18.02 2.90 11.23
CA ILE A 232 17.87 1.53 10.75
C ILE A 232 16.49 1.04 11.13
N ILE A 233 15.74 0.54 10.15
CA ILE A 233 14.42 -0.03 10.35
C ILE A 233 14.41 -1.49 9.94
N LYS A 234 13.84 -2.34 10.80
CA LYS A 234 13.48 -3.72 10.47
C LYS A 234 12.07 -3.72 9.90
N LEU A 235 11.91 -4.24 8.69
CA LEU A 235 10.60 -4.41 8.07
C LEU A 235 9.94 -5.69 8.56
N SER A 236 8.61 -5.73 8.52
CA SER A 236 7.81 -6.93 8.79
C SER A 236 6.61 -6.97 7.87
N GLY A 237 6.10 -8.17 7.58
CA GLY A 237 4.94 -8.35 6.68
C GLY A 237 5.26 -8.11 5.21
N ILE A 238 6.52 -8.30 4.81
CA ILE A 238 6.90 -8.33 3.40
C ILE A 238 7.09 -9.77 2.94
N ALA A 239 6.62 -10.09 1.74
CA ALA A 239 6.76 -11.41 1.14
C ALA A 239 8.00 -11.45 0.24
N PRO A 240 8.62 -12.62 -0.02
CA PRO A 240 9.65 -12.76 -1.03
C PRO A 240 9.23 -12.16 -2.37
N GLY A 241 10.15 -11.46 -3.02
CA GLY A 241 9.92 -10.75 -4.27
C GLY A 241 10.97 -9.71 -4.57
N TYR A 242 10.80 -9.05 -5.71
CA TYR A 242 11.64 -7.93 -6.15
C TYR A 242 10.92 -6.63 -5.86
N TYR A 243 11.60 -5.72 -5.17
CA TYR A 243 11.04 -4.45 -4.71
C TYR A 243 11.90 -3.27 -5.16
N LYS A 244 11.23 -2.19 -5.58
CA LYS A 244 11.84 -0.87 -5.69
C LYS A 244 11.65 -0.14 -4.37
N VAL A 245 12.73 0.22 -3.70
CA VAL A 245 12.69 0.93 -2.42
C VAL A 245 12.98 2.41 -2.66
N ILE A 246 12.09 3.27 -2.20
CA ILE A 246 12.10 4.72 -2.47
C ILE A 246 12.13 5.45 -1.13
N LEU A 247 13.13 6.28 -0.92
CA LEU A 247 13.18 7.21 0.21
C LEU A 247 12.70 8.59 -0.23
N ARG A 248 11.71 9.13 0.48
CA ARG A 248 11.31 10.54 0.41
C ARG A 248 11.85 11.25 1.64
N LEU A 249 12.92 12.00 1.46
CA LEU A 249 13.59 12.73 2.53
C LEU A 249 13.12 14.18 2.55
N LYS A 250 12.48 14.57 3.65
CA LYS A 250 12.12 15.95 3.95
C LYS A 250 13.17 16.56 4.85
N THR A 251 13.94 17.50 4.33
CA THR A 251 14.92 18.26 5.10
C THR A 251 14.31 19.57 5.56
N ILE A 252 14.40 19.86 6.86
CA ILE A 252 13.93 21.10 7.48
C ILE A 252 15.15 21.83 8.04
N LYS A 253 15.41 23.04 7.56
CA LYS A 253 16.50 23.90 8.02
C LYS A 253 16.00 25.34 8.11
N ASP A 254 16.02 25.91 9.31
CA ASP A 254 15.62 27.31 9.56
C ASP A 254 14.23 27.70 9.01
N GLY A 255 13.31 26.74 8.95
CA GLY A 255 11.96 26.92 8.38
C GLY A 255 11.84 26.57 6.90
N ASP A 256 12.97 26.50 6.19
CA ASP A 256 13.01 26.05 4.80
C ASP A 256 12.83 24.53 4.72
N VAL A 257 12.01 24.10 3.76
CA VAL A 257 11.70 22.70 3.50
C VAL A 257 12.21 22.30 2.14
N THR A 258 13.10 21.31 2.10
CA THR A 258 13.58 20.68 0.87
C THR A 258 13.09 19.24 0.82
N LEU A 259 12.62 18.80 -0.35
CA LEU A 259 12.23 17.42 -0.60
C LEU A 259 13.21 16.77 -1.58
N GLN A 260 13.74 15.61 -1.20
CA GLN A 260 14.62 14.81 -2.04
C GLN A 260 14.07 13.37 -2.12
N SER A 261 14.35 12.70 -3.24
CA SER A 261 13.97 11.31 -3.44
C SER A 261 15.18 10.48 -3.83
N PHE A 262 15.35 9.33 -3.19
CA PHE A 262 16.41 8.35 -3.47
C PHE A 262 15.77 7.00 -3.75
N GLU A 263 16.39 6.20 -4.60
CA GLU A 263 15.85 4.91 -5.03
C GLU A 263 16.92 3.83 -5.01
N THR A 264 16.54 2.62 -4.63
CA THR A 264 17.36 1.41 -4.69
C THR A 264 16.47 0.20 -4.98
N GLU A 265 17.09 -0.96 -5.18
CA GLU A 265 16.41 -2.23 -5.39
C GLU A 265 16.62 -3.17 -4.19
N LEU A 266 15.60 -3.98 -3.90
CA LEU A 266 15.65 -5.05 -2.91
C LEU A 266 15.14 -6.33 -3.58
N LYS A 267 15.97 -7.37 -3.58
CA LYS A 267 15.62 -8.71 -4.01
C LYS A 267 15.56 -9.60 -2.76
N TYR A 268 14.35 -10.04 -2.42
CA TYR A 268 14.08 -10.88 -1.25
C TYR A 268 13.68 -12.28 -1.74
N HIS A 269 14.53 -13.29 -1.54
CA HIS A 269 14.45 -14.61 -2.20
C HIS A 269 14.20 -15.76 -1.25
#